data_AF-A0A4R9LP89-F1
#
_entry.id   AF-A0A4R9LP89-F1
#
_cell.length_a   1.000
_cell.length_b   1.000
_cell.length_c   1.000
_cell.angle_alpha   90.00
_cell.angle_beta   90.00
_cell.angle_gamma   90.00
#
_symmetry.space_group_name_H-M   'P 1'
#
loop_
_entity.id
_entity.type
_entity.pdbx_description
1 polymer ?
#
loop_
_entity_poly.entity_id
_entity_poly.type
_entity_poly.pdbx_seq_one_letter_code
_entity_poly.pdbx_strand_id
1 'polypeptide(L)'
;MKVTPLTITAAAIIGYVLLKEDRMQLNDEQIRKLKIHGSRYNLDFKNWTLLVIRGGSVDKDGAIARNNNILNEWNDLFVLIKGFDVKVYLSTCDPGRKWALNPINQNGTFRIEPGLYYYQKGKHDGKDAFNSASPISGRRDGNKDLKWNEKDQIYTDSVGNRFWINIHASYTGSRVDGSSAGCMVTKAGWSSSEWKEFRDVLYKEYGSNKFPVLVTESKDIV
;
A
#
# COMPACT_ATOMS: atom_id res chain seq x y z
N MET A 1 55.31 -17.99 -10.21
CA MET A 1 54.06 -17.63 -9.50
C MET A 1 52.98 -18.62 -9.91
N LYS A 2 52.51 -19.48 -9.01
CA LYS A 2 51.38 -20.39 -9.27
C LYS A 2 50.08 -19.63 -9.01
N VAL A 3 49.23 -19.52 -10.03
CA VAL A 3 47.87 -19.00 -9.89
C VAL A 3 46.99 -20.18 -9.50
N THR A 4 46.46 -20.16 -8.28
CA THR A 4 45.49 -21.15 -7.81
C THR A 4 44.11 -20.79 -8.37
N PRO A 5 43.36 -21.72 -8.98
CA PRO A 5 42.00 -21.43 -9.43
C PRO A 5 41.08 -21.27 -8.21
N LEU A 6 40.29 -20.19 -8.21
CA LEU A 6 39.28 -19.95 -7.20
C LEU A 6 38.12 -20.93 -7.44
N THR A 7 38.08 -22.05 -6.72
CA THR A 7 36.92 -22.95 -6.69
C THR A 7 35.79 -22.26 -5.94
N ILE A 8 34.87 -21.65 -6.67
CA ILE A 8 33.58 -21.21 -6.15
C ILE A 8 32.76 -22.49 -5.92
N THR A 9 32.54 -22.85 -4.66
CA THR A 9 31.74 -24.01 -4.28
C THR A 9 30.29 -23.79 -4.70
N ALA A 10 29.69 -24.79 -5.37
CA ALA A 10 28.29 -24.76 -5.82
C ALA A 10 27.29 -24.43 -4.69
N ALA A 11 27.65 -24.68 -3.44
CA ALA A 11 26.87 -24.31 -2.26
C ALA A 11 26.63 -22.80 -2.10
N ALA A 12 27.59 -21.95 -2.50
CA ALA A 12 27.44 -20.49 -2.42
C ALA A 12 26.44 -19.95 -3.46
N ILE A 13 26.37 -20.59 -4.64
CA ILE A 13 25.42 -20.25 -5.70
C ILE A 13 24.02 -20.77 -5.33
N ILE A 14 23.93 -21.99 -4.77
CA ILE A 14 22.66 -22.58 -4.30
C ILE A 14 22.07 -21.76 -3.14
N GLY A 15 22.91 -21.24 -2.22
CA GLY A 15 22.48 -20.34 -1.15
C GLY A 15 21.96 -18.98 -1.63
N TYR A 16 22.51 -18.44 -2.72
CA TYR A 16 22.03 -17.17 -3.30
C TYR A 16 20.71 -17.33 -4.08
N VAL A 17 20.46 -18.53 -4.62
CA VAL A 17 19.21 -18.86 -5.34
C VAL A 17 18.05 -19.18 -4.37
N LEU A 18 18.33 -19.60 -3.13
CA LEU A 18 17.32 -20.08 -2.17
C LEU A 18 16.83 -19.07 -1.13
N LEU A 19 17.16 -17.77 -1.26
CA LEU A 19 16.66 -16.70 -0.37
C LEU A 19 15.89 -15.59 -1.12
N LYS A 20 15.36 -15.88 -2.31
CA LYS A 20 14.22 -15.07 -2.78
C LYS A 20 13.02 -15.50 -1.94
N GLU A 21 12.75 -14.76 -0.87
CA GLU A 21 11.43 -14.73 -0.25
C GLU A 21 10.39 -14.72 -1.37
N ASP A 22 9.36 -15.56 -1.25
CA ASP A 22 8.29 -15.80 -2.24
C ASP A 22 7.40 -14.54 -2.37
N ARG A 23 8.02 -13.47 -2.89
CA ARG A 23 7.43 -12.14 -2.99
C ARG A 23 6.68 -12.05 -4.29
N MET A 24 5.49 -11.47 -4.21
CA MET A 24 4.71 -11.08 -5.37
C MET A 24 5.58 -10.26 -6.32
N GLN A 25 5.71 -10.74 -7.56
CA GLN A 25 6.48 -10.09 -8.61
C GLN A 25 5.52 -9.71 -9.73
N LEU A 26 5.63 -8.47 -10.21
CA LEU A 26 4.90 -8.03 -11.40
C LEU A 26 5.74 -8.31 -12.64
N ASN A 27 5.10 -8.74 -13.72
CA ASN A 27 5.75 -8.81 -15.01
C ASN A 27 5.90 -7.41 -15.63
N ASP A 28 6.82 -7.26 -16.58
CA ASP A 28 7.10 -5.97 -17.22
C ASP A 28 5.87 -5.33 -17.89
N GLU A 29 4.96 -6.13 -18.44
CA GLU A 29 3.74 -5.62 -19.06
C GLU A 29 2.85 -4.95 -18.02
N GLN A 30 2.66 -5.60 -16.87
CA GLN A 30 1.91 -5.06 -15.75
C GLN A 30 2.56 -3.78 -15.20
N ILE A 31 3.90 -3.74 -15.10
CA ILE A 31 4.62 -2.54 -14.69
C ILE A 31 4.37 -1.39 -15.69
N ARG A 32 4.40 -1.66 -17.00
CA ARG A 32 4.09 -0.66 -18.03
C ARG A 32 2.65 -0.16 -17.91
N LYS A 33 1.67 -1.04 -17.68
CA LYS A 33 0.25 -0.66 -17.45
C LYS A 33 0.11 0.29 -16.25
N LEU A 34 0.74 -0.03 -15.12
CA LEU A 34 0.72 0.83 -13.94
C LEU A 34 1.36 2.20 -14.20
N LYS A 35 2.47 2.23 -14.93
CA LYS A 35 3.15 3.49 -15.30
C LYS A 35 2.30 4.34 -16.24
N ILE A 36 1.65 3.73 -17.23
CA ILE A 36 0.71 4.43 -18.13
C ILE A 36 -0.47 5.00 -17.32
N HIS A 37 -1.07 4.22 -16.43
CA HIS A 37 -2.13 4.70 -15.55
C HIS A 37 -1.66 5.89 -14.69
N GLY A 38 -0.51 5.76 -14.03
CA GLY A 38 0.06 6.83 -13.20
C GLY A 38 0.45 8.09 -13.98
N SER A 39 0.84 7.96 -15.25
CA SER A 39 1.17 9.13 -16.09
C SER A 39 -0.01 10.08 -16.30
N ARG A 40 -1.25 9.57 -16.20
CA ARG A 40 -2.48 10.39 -16.22
C ARG A 40 -2.58 11.35 -15.02
N TYR A 41 -1.80 11.08 -13.98
CA TYR A 41 -1.66 11.90 -12.77
C TYR A 41 -0.31 12.62 -12.71
N ASN A 42 0.40 12.75 -13.84
CA ASN A 42 1.73 13.37 -13.95
C ASN A 42 2.82 12.66 -13.13
N LEU A 43 2.70 11.35 -12.89
CA LEU A 43 3.73 10.55 -12.25
C LEU A 43 4.75 10.05 -13.27
N ASP A 44 6.04 10.35 -13.06
CA ASP A 44 7.13 9.96 -13.97
C ASP A 44 7.93 8.73 -13.52
N PHE A 45 7.68 8.26 -12.28
CA PHE A 45 8.30 7.07 -11.68
C PHE A 45 9.83 7.08 -11.66
N LYS A 46 10.48 8.26 -11.65
CA LYS A 46 11.94 8.36 -11.47
C LYS A 46 12.39 8.10 -10.03
N ASN A 47 11.50 8.40 -9.08
CA ASN A 47 11.65 8.15 -7.66
C ASN A 47 10.58 7.15 -7.20
N TRP A 48 10.79 6.52 -6.04
CA TRP A 48 9.87 5.53 -5.49
C TRP A 48 8.47 6.12 -5.28
N THR A 49 7.54 5.72 -6.13
CA THR A 49 6.14 6.17 -6.09
C THR A 49 5.27 5.04 -5.58
N LEU A 50 4.36 5.34 -4.64
CA LEU A 50 3.42 4.36 -4.12
C LEU A 50 2.11 4.38 -4.91
N LEU A 51 1.74 3.23 -5.47
CA LEU A 51 0.40 2.96 -5.97
C LEU A 51 -0.33 2.06 -4.96
N VAL A 52 -1.52 2.48 -4.56
CA VAL A 52 -2.43 1.69 -3.72
C VAL A 52 -3.55 1.22 -4.64
N ILE A 53 -3.62 -0.09 -4.86
CA ILE A 53 -4.55 -0.72 -5.80
C ILE A 53 -5.58 -1.48 -4.99
N ARG A 54 -6.79 -0.92 -4.94
CA ARG A 54 -7.92 -1.50 -4.23
C ARG A 54 -8.51 -2.69 -5.00
N GLY A 55 -8.85 -3.77 -4.29
CA GLY A 55 -9.49 -4.96 -4.85
C GLY A 55 -8.63 -5.71 -5.86
N GLY A 56 -7.31 -5.75 -5.65
CA GLY A 56 -6.33 -6.34 -6.55
C GLY A 56 -5.53 -7.49 -5.92
N SER A 57 -5.11 -8.43 -6.76
CA SER A 57 -4.18 -9.52 -6.40
C SER A 57 -3.18 -9.75 -7.53
N VAL A 58 -2.01 -10.31 -7.23
CA VAL A 58 -1.03 -10.69 -8.26
C VAL A 58 -1.22 -12.17 -8.58
N ASP A 59 -1.40 -12.49 -9.86
CA ASP A 59 -1.50 -13.87 -10.32
C ASP A 59 -0.13 -14.53 -10.50
N LYS A 60 -0.13 -15.81 -10.87
CA LYS A 60 1.09 -16.61 -11.08
C LYS A 60 2.01 -16.09 -12.19
N ASP A 61 1.46 -15.30 -13.13
CA ASP A 61 2.17 -14.78 -14.29
C ASP A 61 2.65 -13.33 -14.02
N GLY A 62 2.40 -12.80 -12.81
CA GLY A 62 2.78 -11.47 -12.39
C GLY A 62 1.87 -10.36 -12.94
N ALA A 63 0.68 -10.70 -13.42
CA ALA A 63 -0.34 -9.72 -13.77
C ALA A 63 -1.23 -9.42 -12.55
N ILE A 64 -1.82 -8.22 -12.54
CA ILE A 64 -2.82 -7.88 -11.52
C ILE A 64 -4.17 -8.41 -11.99
N ALA A 65 -4.85 -9.14 -11.10
CA ALA A 65 -6.22 -9.61 -11.29
C ALA A 65 -7.14 -8.96 -10.27
N ARG A 66 -8.38 -8.70 -10.67
CA ARG A 66 -9.44 -8.22 -9.78
C ARG A 66 -9.82 -9.30 -8.78
N ASN A 67 -10.07 -8.90 -7.54
CA ASN A 67 -10.72 -9.75 -6.55
C ASN A 67 -12.07 -9.14 -6.12
N ASN A 68 -12.77 -9.83 -5.21
CA ASN A 68 -14.13 -9.45 -4.79
C ASN A 68 -14.18 -8.24 -3.85
N ASN A 69 -13.03 -7.66 -3.45
CA ASN A 69 -12.89 -6.58 -2.49
C ASN A 69 -13.78 -6.75 -1.25
N ILE A 70 -13.70 -7.94 -0.64
CA ILE A 70 -14.48 -8.33 0.53
C ILE A 70 -14.00 -7.53 1.75
N LEU A 71 -14.94 -6.99 2.53
CA LEU A 71 -14.66 -6.31 3.79
C LEU A 71 -13.84 -7.21 4.73
N ASN A 72 -12.87 -6.61 5.43
CA ASN A 72 -12.03 -7.25 6.44
C ASN A 72 -10.93 -8.18 5.91
N GLU A 73 -10.62 -8.12 4.62
CA GLU A 73 -9.56 -8.93 4.02
C GLU A 73 -8.35 -8.09 3.62
N TRP A 74 -7.18 -8.73 3.58
CA TRP A 74 -5.98 -8.14 3.01
C TRP A 74 -5.99 -8.40 1.50
N ASN A 75 -6.75 -7.59 0.77
CA ASN A 75 -7.09 -7.81 -0.64
C ASN A 75 -6.81 -6.58 -1.52
N ASP A 76 -5.98 -5.68 -1.03
CA ASP A 76 -5.43 -4.55 -1.78
C ASP A 76 -3.92 -4.71 -1.91
N LEU A 77 -3.34 -4.02 -2.88
CA LEU A 77 -1.89 -4.02 -3.11
C LEU A 77 -1.28 -2.65 -2.88
N PHE A 78 -0.18 -2.60 -2.13
CA PHE A 78 0.75 -1.48 -2.19
C PHE A 78 1.86 -1.84 -3.16
N VAL A 79 2.03 -1.04 -4.20
CA VAL A 79 3.03 -1.23 -5.23
C VAL A 79 3.96 -0.01 -5.23
N LEU A 80 5.19 -0.19 -4.75
CA LEU A 80 6.24 0.79 -4.93
C LEU A 80 6.87 0.60 -6.30
N ILE A 81 7.01 1.68 -7.07
CA ILE A 81 7.60 1.66 -8.43
C ILE A 81 8.67 2.75 -8.56
N LYS A 82 9.85 2.37 -9.06
CA LYS A 82 10.92 3.28 -9.51
C LYS A 82 11.55 2.72 -10.78
N GLY A 83 11.32 3.36 -11.92
CA GLY A 83 11.75 2.82 -13.22
C GLY A 83 11.03 1.52 -13.55
N PHE A 84 11.74 0.39 -13.52
CA PHE A 84 11.19 -0.97 -13.57
C PHE A 84 11.43 -1.75 -12.27
N ASP A 85 12.06 -1.13 -11.27
CA ASP A 85 12.18 -1.71 -9.93
C ASP A 85 10.82 -1.61 -9.24
N VAL A 86 10.31 -2.76 -8.78
CA VAL A 86 9.00 -2.87 -8.16
C VAL A 86 9.06 -3.68 -6.88
N LYS A 87 8.29 -3.23 -5.88
CA LYS A 87 8.05 -3.97 -4.64
C LYS A 87 6.55 -4.00 -4.38
N VAL A 88 5.99 -5.19 -4.19
CA VAL A 88 4.56 -5.41 -3.97
C VAL A 88 4.33 -5.93 -2.57
N TYR A 89 3.37 -5.34 -1.87
CA TYR A 89 3.00 -5.68 -0.50
C TYR A 89 1.51 -5.93 -0.41
N LEU A 90 1.13 -6.95 0.35
CA LEU A 90 -0.28 -7.21 0.63
C LEU A 90 -0.78 -6.19 1.65
N SER A 91 -1.94 -5.62 1.41
CA SER A 91 -2.39 -4.43 2.13
C SER A 91 -3.91 -4.32 2.18
N THR A 92 -4.39 -3.23 2.78
CA THR A 92 -5.76 -2.75 2.68
C THR A 92 -5.78 -1.22 2.69
N CYS A 93 -6.72 -0.62 2.00
CA CYS A 93 -7.12 0.79 2.09
C CYS A 93 -8.59 0.94 2.50
N ASP A 94 -9.18 -0.16 2.95
CA ASP A 94 -10.55 -0.27 3.43
C ASP A 94 -10.55 -0.54 4.95
N PRO A 95 -11.61 -0.15 5.68
CA PRO A 95 -11.70 -0.37 7.10
C PRO A 95 -11.88 -1.86 7.43
N GLY A 96 -11.40 -2.27 8.61
CA GLY A 96 -11.63 -3.61 9.13
C GLY A 96 -12.99 -3.76 9.81
N ARG A 97 -13.45 -5.00 9.97
CA ARG A 97 -14.77 -5.34 10.50
C ARG A 97 -15.01 -4.77 11.89
N LYS A 98 -14.00 -4.80 12.77
CA LYS A 98 -14.10 -4.24 14.13
C LYS A 98 -14.57 -2.78 14.08
N TRP A 99 -13.95 -1.98 13.24
CA TRP A 99 -14.25 -0.55 13.13
C TRP A 99 -15.47 -0.27 12.28
N ALA A 100 -15.73 -1.06 11.24
CA ALA A 100 -16.94 -0.91 10.45
C ALA A 100 -18.22 -1.14 11.29
N LEU A 101 -18.19 -2.12 12.20
CA LEU A 101 -19.31 -2.40 13.11
C LEU A 101 -19.39 -1.42 14.29
N ASN A 102 -18.24 -0.92 14.77
CA ASN A 102 -18.16 -0.01 15.92
C ASN A 102 -17.25 1.19 15.58
N PRO A 103 -17.73 2.12 14.74
CA PRO A 103 -16.90 3.20 14.24
C PRO A 103 -16.56 4.20 15.34
N ILE A 104 -15.31 4.65 15.36
CA ILE A 104 -14.84 5.71 16.28
C ILE A 104 -15.53 7.03 15.93
N ASN A 105 -15.74 7.28 14.64
CA ASN A 105 -16.45 8.45 14.16
C ASN A 105 -17.94 8.16 14.04
N GLN A 106 -18.78 9.05 14.57
CA GLN A 106 -20.24 8.91 14.52
C GLN A 106 -20.80 8.80 13.10
N ASN A 107 -20.11 9.39 12.11
CA ASN A 107 -20.46 9.33 10.69
C ASN A 107 -19.96 8.06 9.99
N GLY A 108 -19.42 7.10 10.73
CA GLY A 108 -18.91 5.84 10.18
C GLY A 108 -17.43 5.84 9.82
N THR A 109 -16.96 4.66 9.46
CA THR A 109 -15.58 4.41 9.00
C THR A 109 -15.30 5.03 7.65
N PHE A 110 -14.07 5.51 7.47
CA PHE A 110 -13.65 6.23 6.28
C PHE A 110 -13.11 5.27 5.21
N ARG A 111 -13.38 5.57 3.95
CA ARG A 111 -12.77 4.91 2.78
C ARG A 111 -12.28 5.98 1.83
N ILE A 112 -10.97 6.00 1.59
CA ILE A 112 -10.31 6.99 0.74
C ILE A 112 -10.77 6.88 -0.72
N GLU A 113 -11.03 8.02 -1.38
CA GLU A 113 -11.37 8.02 -2.81
C GLU A 113 -10.14 7.68 -3.67
N PRO A 114 -10.32 7.15 -4.89
CA PRO A 114 -9.26 7.14 -5.89
C PRO A 114 -8.74 8.56 -6.18
N GLY A 115 -7.43 8.72 -6.26
CA GLY A 115 -6.80 10.02 -6.44
C GLY A 115 -5.32 10.05 -6.09
N LEU A 116 -4.66 11.14 -6.48
CA LEU A 116 -3.27 11.41 -6.11
C LEU A 116 -3.23 12.22 -4.82
N TYR A 117 -2.57 11.66 -3.81
CA TYR A 117 -2.34 12.27 -2.51
C TYR A 117 -0.84 12.35 -2.22
N TYR A 118 -0.49 13.12 -1.19
CA TYR A 118 0.88 13.22 -0.71
C TYR A 118 0.97 12.83 0.74
N TYR A 119 2.00 12.06 1.05
CA TYR A 119 2.31 11.59 2.40
C TYR A 119 3.73 11.97 2.76
N GLN A 120 4.04 12.01 4.05
CA GLN A 120 5.39 12.26 4.55
C GLN A 120 5.66 11.40 5.78
N LYS A 121 6.93 11.29 6.14
CA LYS A 121 7.35 10.62 7.38
C LYS A 121 6.60 11.18 8.59
N GLY A 122 6.16 10.28 9.46
CA GLY A 122 5.55 10.66 10.72
C GLY A 122 5.27 9.46 11.62
N LYS A 123 4.18 9.52 12.38
CA LYS A 123 3.87 8.57 13.46
C LYS A 123 2.40 8.18 13.48
N HIS A 124 2.16 6.94 13.90
CA HIS A 124 0.85 6.44 14.29
C HIS A 124 1.02 5.65 15.60
N ASP A 125 0.35 6.09 16.65
CA ASP A 125 0.48 5.59 18.04
C ASP A 125 1.94 5.41 18.49
N GLY A 126 2.73 6.46 18.27
CA GLY A 126 4.16 6.53 18.62
C GLY A 126 5.11 5.73 17.71
N LYS A 127 4.58 4.90 16.81
CA LYS A 127 5.35 4.05 15.90
C LYS A 127 5.58 4.75 14.56
N ASP A 128 6.72 4.45 13.92
CA ASP A 128 7.08 5.03 12.63
C ASP A 128 6.06 4.70 11.55
N ALA A 129 5.47 5.71 10.94
CA ALA A 129 4.42 5.59 9.93
C ALA A 129 4.53 6.74 8.91
N PHE A 130 3.53 6.88 8.04
CA PHE A 130 3.39 8.05 7.19
C PHE A 130 2.08 8.76 7.48
N ASN A 131 2.13 10.09 7.64
CA ASN A 131 0.94 10.92 7.82
C ASN A 131 0.59 11.63 6.51
N SER A 132 -0.69 11.95 6.31
CA SER A 132 -1.13 12.74 5.18
C SER A 132 -0.46 14.13 5.17
N ALA A 133 0.00 14.54 4.00
CA ALA A 133 0.68 15.81 3.72
C ALA A 133 -0.04 16.63 2.63
N SER A 134 -1.15 16.13 2.11
CA SER A 134 -2.12 16.86 1.28
C SER A 134 -3.53 16.66 1.83
N PRO A 135 -4.52 17.45 1.38
CA PRO A 135 -5.92 17.14 1.63
C PRO A 135 -6.26 15.72 1.16
N ILE A 136 -7.06 15.00 1.95
CA ILE A 136 -7.54 13.64 1.67
C ILE A 136 -9.06 13.69 1.50
N SER A 137 -9.55 13.06 0.43
CA SER A 137 -10.97 12.89 0.17
C SER A 137 -11.36 11.42 0.32
N GLY A 138 -12.56 11.17 0.84
CA GLY A 138 -13.08 9.83 1.03
C GLY A 138 -14.50 9.86 1.56
N ARG A 139 -15.22 8.76 1.41
CA ARG A 139 -16.58 8.64 1.89
C ARG A 139 -16.63 7.91 3.24
N ARG A 140 -17.70 8.15 3.99
CA ARG A 140 -17.95 7.42 5.25
C ARG A 140 -19.26 6.68 5.18
N ASP A 141 -19.27 5.46 5.71
CA ASP A 141 -20.46 4.60 5.84
C ASP A 141 -21.38 5.13 6.96
N GLY A 142 -22.05 6.24 6.66
CA GLY A 142 -22.89 6.96 7.62
C GLY A 142 -24.21 6.26 7.91
N ASN A 143 -24.72 5.47 6.94
CA ASN A 143 -25.91 4.64 7.09
C ASN A 143 -25.60 3.25 7.70
N LYS A 144 -24.32 2.91 7.88
CA LYS A 144 -23.82 1.69 8.54
C LYS A 144 -24.27 0.41 7.85
N ASP A 145 -24.39 0.44 6.53
CA ASP A 145 -24.78 -0.72 5.73
C ASP A 145 -23.58 -1.56 5.27
N LEU A 146 -22.36 -1.18 5.69
CA LEU A 146 -21.08 -1.79 5.38
C LEU A 146 -20.72 -1.71 3.89
N LYS A 147 -21.29 -0.74 3.17
CA LYS A 147 -20.99 -0.46 1.78
C LYS A 147 -20.57 1.00 1.67
N TRP A 148 -19.52 1.23 0.88
CA TRP A 148 -19.06 2.56 0.53
C TRP A 148 -19.40 2.78 -0.94
N ASN A 149 -20.54 3.41 -1.20
CA ASN A 149 -21.12 3.59 -2.53
C ASN A 149 -21.53 5.05 -2.75
N GLU A 150 -22.09 5.36 -3.92
CA GLU A 150 -22.45 6.70 -4.34
C GLU A 150 -23.50 7.41 -3.47
N LYS A 151 -24.18 6.66 -2.58
CA LYS A 151 -25.13 7.21 -1.61
C LYS A 151 -24.43 7.82 -0.38
N ASP A 152 -23.16 7.51 -0.17
CA ASP A 152 -22.40 8.02 0.96
C ASP A 152 -21.83 9.40 0.66
N GLN A 153 -21.86 10.25 1.69
CA GLN A 153 -21.28 11.58 1.59
C GLN A 153 -19.76 11.49 1.46
N ILE A 154 -19.21 12.22 0.48
CA ILE A 154 -17.77 12.45 0.36
C ILE A 154 -17.37 13.58 1.32
N TYR A 155 -16.35 13.32 2.10
CA TYR A 155 -15.68 14.27 2.98
C TYR A 155 -14.30 14.56 2.43
N THR A 156 -13.88 15.81 2.47
CA THR A 156 -12.50 16.22 2.22
C THR A 156 -11.97 16.91 3.47
N ASP A 157 -10.78 16.51 3.93
CA ASP A 157 -10.18 17.16 5.08
C ASP A 157 -9.62 18.54 4.73
N SER A 158 -9.34 19.34 5.75
CA SER A 158 -8.86 20.71 5.59
C SER A 158 -7.68 20.99 6.51
N VAL A 159 -6.93 22.06 6.23
CA VAL A 159 -5.85 22.53 7.09
C VAL A 159 -6.44 22.87 8.48
N GLY A 160 -6.03 22.14 9.51
CA GLY A 160 -6.55 22.29 10.88
C GLY A 160 -7.60 21.26 11.29
N ASN A 161 -8.18 20.51 10.35
CA ASN A 161 -9.11 19.41 10.62
C ASN A 161 -8.77 18.19 9.74
N ARG A 162 -7.60 17.59 9.99
CA ARG A 162 -7.14 16.40 9.25
C ARG A 162 -7.87 15.15 9.73
N PHE A 163 -8.17 14.24 8.80
CA PHE A 163 -8.78 12.96 9.14
C PHE A 163 -7.80 11.94 9.74
N TRP A 164 -6.51 12.28 9.81
CA TRP A 164 -5.44 11.40 10.33
C TRP A 164 -5.38 10.04 9.63
N ILE A 165 -5.65 10.04 8.32
CA ILE A 165 -5.54 8.86 7.46
C ILE A 165 -4.06 8.62 7.19
N ASN A 166 -3.49 7.66 7.91
CA ASN A 166 -2.06 7.35 7.88
C ASN A 166 -1.78 6.11 7.02
N ILE A 167 -0.51 5.92 6.65
CA ILE A 167 0.01 4.66 6.11
C ILE A 167 0.85 3.98 7.18
N HIS A 168 0.47 2.77 7.57
CA HIS A 168 1.15 2.07 8.67
C HIS A 168 1.12 0.54 8.57
N ALA A 169 1.87 -0.14 9.45
CA ALA A 169 1.82 -1.59 9.59
C ALA A 169 0.59 -2.07 10.36
N SER A 170 0.22 -3.33 10.17
CA SER A 170 -0.91 -3.95 10.87
C SER A 170 -0.63 -4.11 12.37
N TYR A 171 -1.70 -4.02 13.17
CA TYR A 171 -1.68 -4.39 14.58
C TYR A 171 -2.03 -5.87 14.81
N THR A 172 -2.66 -6.52 13.82
CA THR A 172 -3.29 -7.83 13.98
C THR A 172 -3.21 -8.68 12.71
N GLY A 173 -2.81 -9.95 12.87
CA GLY A 173 -3.50 -11.15 12.36
C GLY A 173 -3.77 -11.35 10.86
N SER A 174 -4.53 -12.41 10.58
CA SER A 174 -4.92 -12.87 9.24
C SER A 174 -6.01 -12.01 8.58
N ARG A 175 -6.58 -11.04 9.31
CA ARG A 175 -7.66 -10.13 8.88
C ARG A 175 -7.36 -8.69 9.30
N VAL A 176 -8.05 -7.72 8.69
CA VAL A 176 -7.81 -6.29 8.92
C VAL A 176 -8.23 -5.86 10.32
N ASP A 177 -9.45 -6.21 10.73
CA ASP A 177 -10.09 -5.95 12.01
C ASP A 177 -9.76 -4.56 12.61
N GLY A 178 -9.03 -4.54 13.72
CA GLY A 178 -8.69 -3.33 14.45
C GLY A 178 -7.57 -2.52 13.81
N SER A 179 -6.97 -2.99 12.73
CA SER A 179 -5.82 -2.34 12.10
C SER A 179 -6.21 -1.10 11.31
N SER A 180 -7.45 -0.98 10.81
CA SER A 180 -7.86 0.21 10.05
C SER A 180 -9.30 0.63 10.31
N ALA A 181 -9.48 1.89 10.72
CA ALA A 181 -10.77 2.61 10.68
C ALA A 181 -10.91 3.48 9.40
N GLY A 182 -9.96 3.37 8.48
CA GLY A 182 -9.84 4.15 7.25
C GLY A 182 -8.41 4.52 6.85
N CYS A 183 -7.39 4.14 7.65
CA CYS A 183 -5.99 4.20 7.26
C CYS A 183 -5.67 3.21 6.14
N MET A 184 -4.57 3.45 5.44
CA MET A 184 -4.00 2.50 4.49
C MET A 184 -2.95 1.66 5.22
N VAL A 185 -3.08 0.33 5.21
CA VAL A 185 -2.35 -0.55 6.11
C VAL A 185 -1.71 -1.71 5.36
N THR A 186 -0.42 -1.96 5.58
CA THR A 186 0.22 -3.19 5.11
C THR A 186 -0.19 -4.37 5.99
N LYS A 187 -0.39 -5.56 5.41
CA LYS A 187 -0.61 -6.80 6.19
C LYS A 187 0.57 -7.07 7.13
N ALA A 188 1.78 -6.75 6.69
CA ALA A 188 2.99 -6.81 7.49
C ALA A 188 2.85 -6.06 8.82
N GLY A 189 3.24 -6.71 9.92
CA GLY A 189 3.22 -6.12 11.25
C GLY A 189 4.42 -5.23 11.53
N TRP A 190 4.32 -4.39 12.56
CA TRP A 190 5.29 -3.33 12.88
C TRP A 190 6.76 -3.75 13.01
N SER A 191 7.02 -4.96 13.49
CA SER A 191 8.38 -5.48 13.70
C SER A 191 8.92 -6.29 12.51
N SER A 192 8.08 -6.58 11.51
CA SER A 192 8.43 -7.42 10.35
C SER A 192 9.49 -6.79 9.47
N SER A 193 10.28 -7.64 8.79
CA SER A 193 11.23 -7.22 7.75
C SER A 193 10.51 -6.51 6.60
N GLU A 194 9.35 -7.01 6.20
CA GLU A 194 8.53 -6.45 5.11
C GLU A 194 8.10 -5.00 5.38
N TRP A 195 7.57 -4.70 6.57
CA TRP A 195 7.21 -3.33 6.95
C TRP A 195 8.44 -2.41 7.00
N LYS A 196 9.53 -2.88 7.62
CA LYS A 196 10.77 -2.11 7.71
C LYS A 196 11.30 -1.80 6.31
N GLU A 197 11.28 -2.76 5.40
CA GLU A 197 11.69 -2.54 4.01
C GLU A 197 10.81 -1.50 3.32
N PHE A 198 9.48 -1.68 3.34
CA PHE A 198 8.52 -0.73 2.75
C PHE A 198 8.77 0.69 3.26
N ARG A 199 8.88 0.84 4.58
CA ARG A 199 9.10 2.11 5.25
C ARG A 199 10.46 2.72 4.91
N ASP A 200 11.53 1.94 5.01
CA ASP A 200 12.90 2.44 4.91
C ASP A 200 13.26 2.83 3.48
N VAL A 201 12.68 2.17 2.47
CA VAL A 201 12.79 2.58 1.06
C VAL A 201 12.30 4.02 0.88
N LEU A 202 11.10 4.34 1.38
CA LEU A 202 10.52 5.68 1.26
C LEU A 202 11.21 6.69 2.18
N TYR A 203 11.58 6.31 3.41
CA TYR A 203 12.32 7.18 4.33
C TYR A 203 13.68 7.58 3.77
N LYS A 204 14.38 6.65 3.12
CA LYS A 204 15.67 6.92 2.49
C LYS A 204 15.53 7.82 1.27
N GLU A 205 14.53 7.58 0.42
CA GLU A 205 14.31 8.34 -0.81
C GLU A 205 13.86 9.78 -0.52
N TYR A 206 12.96 9.98 0.44
CA TYR A 206 12.30 11.27 0.64
C TYR A 206 12.73 12.01 1.92
N GLY A 207 13.24 11.31 2.93
CA GLY A 207 13.57 11.92 4.21
C GLY A 207 12.34 12.57 4.88
N SER A 208 12.37 13.90 5.05
CA SER A 208 11.25 14.70 5.53
C SER A 208 10.35 15.25 4.41
N ASN A 209 10.71 15.05 3.15
CA ASN A 209 9.91 15.51 2.02
C ASN A 209 8.64 14.67 1.85
N LYS A 210 7.65 15.25 1.18
CA LYS A 210 6.44 14.54 0.76
C LYS A 210 6.71 13.63 -0.44
N PHE A 211 6.01 12.51 -0.51
CA PHE A 211 6.04 11.57 -1.63
C PHE A 211 4.64 11.30 -2.17
N PRO A 212 4.52 10.98 -3.47
CA PRO A 212 3.23 10.73 -4.11
C PRO A 212 2.68 9.36 -3.74
N VAL A 213 1.37 9.32 -3.47
CA VAL A 213 0.58 8.11 -3.25
C VAL A 213 -0.63 8.18 -4.16
N LEU A 214 -0.70 7.30 -5.16
CA LEU A 214 -1.84 7.19 -6.06
C LEU A 214 -2.75 6.05 -5.59
N VAL A 215 -3.96 6.39 -5.13
CA VAL A 215 -5.01 5.41 -4.83
C VAL A 215 -5.81 5.16 -6.10
N THR A 216 -6.01 3.90 -6.45
CA THR A 216 -6.74 3.48 -7.66
C THR A 216 -7.52 2.19 -7.40
N GLU A 217 -8.49 1.90 -8.26
CA GLU A 217 -9.23 0.63 -8.23
C GLU A 217 -8.60 -0.36 -9.24
N SER A 218 -8.60 -1.65 -8.91
CA SER A 218 -8.09 -2.68 -9.82
C SER A 218 -8.78 -2.69 -11.19
N LYS A 219 -10.06 -2.31 -11.25
CA LYS A 219 -10.83 -2.15 -12.50
C LYS A 219 -10.31 -1.05 -13.43
N ASP A 220 -9.51 -0.11 -12.93
CA ASP A 220 -8.93 0.97 -13.73
C ASP A 220 -7.53 0.61 -14.27
N ILE A 221 -7.04 -0.59 -13.91
CA ILE A 221 -5.77 -1.19 -14.32
C ILE A 221 -5.98 -2.40 -15.23
N VAL A 222 -7.00 -3.23 -14.94
CA VAL A 222 -7.30 -4.52 -15.59
C VAL A 222 -8.52 -4.42 -16.49
#